data_AF-A0A7S0N6K2-F1
#
_entry.id   AF-A0A7S0N6K2-F1
#
_cell.length_a   1.000
_cell.length_b   1.000
_cell.length_c   1.000
_cell.angle_alpha   90.00
_cell.angle_beta   90.00
_cell.angle_gamma   90.00
#
_symmetry.space_group_name_H-M   'P 1'
#
loop_
_entity.id
_entity.type
_entity.pdbx_description
1 polymer ?
#
loop_
_entity_poly.entity_id
_entity_poly.type
_entity_poly.pdbx_seq_one_letter_code
_entity_poly.pdbx_strand_id
1 'polypeptide(L)'
;AAGLLHVKIVRGDVAAKQEQAVADFSSRPDVAVFLLHAGQAAAGLTLTAAAHVFLMEPFMNPGEEAQAMNRCHRIGQTRPVQCTVYYAPGTADERILAYRAAHGRLPAATS
;
A
#
# COMPACT_ATOMS: atom_id res chain seq x y z
N ALA A 1 -26.70 -5.94 1.38
CA ALA A 1 -25.70 -4.88 1.15
C ALA A 1 -24.73 -5.37 0.07
N ALA A 2 -24.64 -4.69 -1.07
CA ALA A 2 -23.63 -5.03 -2.07
C ALA A 2 -22.25 -4.65 -1.51
N GLY A 3 -21.32 -5.61 -1.46
CA GLY A 3 -19.97 -5.37 -0.96
C GLY A 3 -19.18 -4.43 -1.87
N LEU A 4 -18.05 -3.92 -1.38
CA LEU A 4 -17.11 -3.16 -2.19
C LEU A 4 -16.43 -4.09 -3.20
N LEU A 5 -16.50 -3.72 -4.48
CA LEU A 5 -15.76 -4.44 -5.51
C LEU A 5 -14.26 -4.16 -5.35
N HIS A 6 -13.48 -5.22 -5.48
CA HIS A 6 -12.05 -5.17 -5.26
C HIS A 6 -11.32 -6.13 -6.21
N VAL A 7 -10.06 -5.81 -6.46
CA VAL A 7 -9.10 -6.74 -7.06
C VAL A 7 -8.00 -7.06 -6.05
N LYS A 8 -7.31 -8.17 -6.26
CA LYS A 8 -6.19 -8.57 -5.39
C LYS A 8 -5.07 -9.22 -6.17
N ILE A 9 -3.84 -8.99 -5.71
CA ILE A 9 -2.66 -9.78 -6.08
C ILE A 9 -2.19 -10.53 -4.85
N VAL A 10 -2.08 -11.85 -4.98
CA VAL A 10 -1.56 -12.73 -3.93
C VAL A 10 -0.27 -13.41 -4.38
N ARG A 11 0.52 -13.88 -3.41
CA ARG A 11 1.77 -14.61 -3.69
C ARG A 11 1.46 -15.84 -4.56
N GLY A 12 2.20 -15.99 -5.65
CA GLY A 12 2.02 -17.09 -6.61
C GLY A 12 1.14 -16.73 -7.82
N ASP A 13 0.52 -15.54 -7.85
CA ASP A 13 -0.16 -15.08 -9.06
C ASP A 13 0.85 -14.86 -10.20
N VAL A 14 0.52 -15.41 -11.38
CA VAL A 14 1.29 -15.22 -12.61
C VAL A 14 1.16 -13.79 -13.14
N ALA A 15 2.16 -13.33 -13.91
CA ALA A 15 2.23 -11.97 -14.44
C ALA A 15 0.92 -11.51 -15.13
N ALA A 16 0.34 -12.35 -15.98
CA ALA A 16 -0.92 -12.02 -16.68
C ALA A 16 -2.08 -11.69 -15.72
N LYS A 17 -2.17 -12.38 -14.57
CA LYS A 17 -3.20 -12.11 -13.56
C LYS A 17 -2.93 -10.82 -12.81
N GLN A 18 -1.66 -10.51 -12.56
CA GLN A 18 -1.25 -9.24 -11.94
C GLN A 18 -1.56 -8.05 -12.87
N GLU A 19 -1.23 -8.18 -14.15
CA GLU A 19 -1.53 -7.18 -15.19
C GLU A 19 -3.03 -6.94 -15.31
N GLN A 20 -3.84 -8.01 -15.35
CA GLN A 20 -5.30 -7.88 -15.40
C GLN A 20 -5.84 -7.15 -14.16
N ALA A 21 -5.34 -7.46 -12.96
CA ALA A 21 -5.78 -6.79 -11.74
C ALA A 21 -5.46 -5.28 -11.77
N VAL A 22 -4.28 -4.88 -12.28
CA VAL A 22 -3.92 -3.47 -12.47
C VAL A 22 -4.79 -2.80 -13.52
N ALA A 23 -5.04 -3.47 -14.64
CA ALA A 23 -5.90 -2.96 -15.70
C ALA A 23 -7.34 -2.75 -15.22
N ASP A 24 -7.90 -3.71 -14.50
CA ASP A 24 -9.25 -3.63 -13.92
C ASP A 24 -9.33 -2.46 -12.94
N PHE A 25 -8.40 -2.36 -11.99
CA PHE A 25 -8.40 -1.27 -11.03
C PHE A 25 -8.24 0.12 -11.67
N SER A 26 -7.52 0.20 -12.79
CA SER A 26 -7.26 1.48 -13.48
C SER A 26 -8.40 1.91 -14.41
N SER A 27 -9.09 0.95 -15.02
CA SER A 27 -10.10 1.22 -16.06
C SER A 27 -11.54 1.17 -15.56
N ARG A 28 -11.79 0.43 -14.46
CA ARG A 28 -13.14 0.19 -13.96
C ARG A 28 -13.45 1.07 -12.74
N PRO A 29 -14.33 2.08 -12.87
CA PRO A 29 -14.64 3.00 -11.78
C PRO A 29 -15.42 2.33 -10.63
N ASP A 30 -16.02 1.16 -10.86
CA ASP A 30 -16.72 0.37 -9.85
C ASP A 30 -15.77 -0.42 -8.94
N VAL A 31 -14.52 -0.65 -9.34
CA VAL A 31 -13.49 -1.34 -8.54
C VAL A 31 -12.82 -0.36 -7.59
N ALA A 32 -13.35 -0.24 -6.38
CA ALA A 32 -12.90 0.76 -5.41
C ALA A 32 -11.63 0.39 -4.63
N VAL A 33 -11.27 -0.91 -4.56
CA VAL A 33 -10.21 -1.39 -3.68
C VAL A 33 -9.21 -2.29 -4.41
N PHE A 34 -7.93 -2.08 -4.15
CA PHE A 34 -6.84 -2.97 -4.57
C PHE A 34 -6.16 -3.56 -3.34
N LEU A 35 -6.15 -4.89 -3.22
CA LEU A 35 -5.47 -5.61 -2.14
C LEU A 35 -4.15 -6.20 -2.64
N LEU A 36 -3.06 -5.94 -1.94
CA LEU A 36 -1.75 -6.52 -2.26
C LEU A 36 -0.90 -6.67 -1.00
N HIS A 37 0.04 -7.61 -1.04
CA HIS A 37 1.08 -7.73 -0.01
C HIS A 37 2.14 -6.65 -0.24
N ALA A 38 2.21 -5.66 0.65
CA ALA A 38 3.02 -4.47 0.43
C ALA A 38 4.52 -4.75 0.24
N GLY A 39 5.09 -5.76 0.94
CA GLY A 39 6.52 -6.08 0.91
C GLY A 39 7.03 -7.06 -0.18
N GLN A 40 6.17 -7.80 -0.90
CA GLN A 40 6.63 -8.89 -1.79
C GLN A 40 5.89 -8.98 -3.14
N ALA A 41 4.72 -8.35 -3.29
CA ALA A 41 3.84 -8.64 -4.43
C ALA A 41 3.82 -7.58 -5.54
N ALA A 42 4.61 -6.49 -5.44
CA ALA A 42 4.38 -5.33 -6.30
C ALA A 42 5.61 -4.43 -6.55
N ALA A 43 6.81 -4.99 -6.61
CA ALA A 43 7.94 -4.23 -7.14
C ALA A 43 7.61 -3.83 -8.60
N GLY A 44 7.48 -2.51 -8.86
CA GLY A 44 7.25 -1.98 -10.21
C GLY A 44 5.79 -1.72 -10.62
N LEU A 45 4.78 -2.01 -9.78
CA LEU A 45 3.39 -1.65 -10.12
C LEU A 45 3.17 -0.14 -10.12
N THR A 46 2.39 0.34 -11.08
CA THR A 46 1.90 1.72 -11.16
C THR A 46 0.41 1.72 -10.87
N LEU A 47 0.00 2.35 -9.75
CA LEU A 47 -1.36 2.33 -9.22
C LEU A 47 -1.92 3.75 -9.07
N THR A 48 -1.76 4.59 -10.11
CA THR A 48 -2.18 6.00 -10.11
C THR A 48 -3.70 6.19 -10.00
N ALA A 49 -4.50 5.14 -10.18
CA ALA A 49 -5.93 5.16 -9.87
C ALA A 49 -6.24 5.31 -8.37
N ALA A 50 -5.29 4.97 -7.48
CA ALA A 50 -5.41 5.15 -6.04
C ALA A 50 -4.75 6.46 -5.57
N ALA A 51 -5.41 7.16 -4.65
CA ALA A 51 -4.85 8.29 -3.90
C ALA A 51 -4.74 8.01 -2.39
N HIS A 52 -5.37 6.93 -1.91
CA HIS A 52 -5.34 6.53 -0.50
C HIS A 52 -4.65 5.17 -0.39
N VAL A 53 -3.63 5.12 0.47
CA VAL A 53 -2.88 3.90 0.78
C VAL A 53 -3.07 3.62 2.26
N PHE A 54 -3.53 2.40 2.56
CA PHE A 54 -3.71 1.94 3.93
C PHE A 54 -2.74 0.79 4.18
N LEU A 55 -1.77 0.99 5.06
CA LEU A 55 -0.88 -0.06 5.55
C LEU A 55 -1.43 -0.59 6.86
N MET A 56 -1.73 -1.89 6.91
CA MET A 56 -2.43 -2.49 8.05
C MET A 56 -1.51 -2.75 9.25
N GLU A 57 -0.20 -2.70 9.04
CA GLU A 57 0.83 -2.91 10.05
C GLU A 57 2.07 -2.07 9.70
N PRO A 58 2.88 -1.65 10.69
CA PRO A 58 4.15 -1.00 10.43
C PRO A 58 5.22 -2.04 10.03
N PHE A 59 6.09 -1.68 9.10
CA PHE A 59 7.23 -2.55 8.73
C PHE A 59 8.43 -2.37 9.66
N MET A 60 9.48 -3.18 9.53
CA MET A 60 10.74 -2.85 10.22
C MET A 60 11.42 -1.63 9.56
N ASN A 61 11.36 -1.56 8.23
CA ASN A 61 11.98 -0.52 7.43
C ASN A 61 10.94 0.48 6.88
N PRO A 62 10.97 1.76 7.26
CA PRO A 62 10.08 2.79 6.71
C PRO A 62 10.21 2.96 5.19
N GLY A 63 11.37 2.62 4.62
CA GLY A 63 11.57 2.67 3.17
C GLY A 63 10.62 1.75 2.39
N GLU A 64 10.17 0.65 2.99
CA GLU A 64 9.18 -0.25 2.38
C GLU A 64 7.78 0.38 2.36
N GLU A 65 7.44 1.18 3.37
CA GLU A 65 6.19 1.94 3.45
C GLU A 65 6.19 3.07 2.40
N ALA A 66 7.31 3.80 2.30
CA ALA A 66 7.50 4.81 1.27
C ALA A 66 7.44 4.20 -0.14
N GLN A 67 8.03 3.02 -0.35
CA GLN A 67 7.95 2.31 -1.62
C GLN A 67 6.50 1.92 -1.97
N ALA A 68 5.71 1.47 -0.99
CA ALA A 68 4.30 1.16 -1.20
C ALA A 68 3.51 2.41 -1.63
N MET A 69 3.74 3.55 -0.96
CA MET A 69 3.14 4.84 -1.33
C MET A 69 3.55 5.30 -2.74
N ASN A 70 4.82 5.14 -3.12
CA ASN A 70 5.37 5.54 -4.42
C ASN A 70 4.76 4.78 -5.62
N ARG A 71 4.02 3.70 -5.38
CA ARG A 71 3.22 3.04 -6.44
C ARG A 71 2.04 3.92 -6.87
N CYS A 72 1.47 4.68 -5.94
CA CYS A 72 0.37 5.60 -6.16
C CYS A 72 0.88 7.02 -6.45
N HIS A 73 1.93 7.44 -5.74
CA HIS A 73 2.62 8.71 -5.96
C HIS A 73 3.61 8.59 -7.13
N ARG A 74 3.06 8.53 -8.35
CA ARG A 74 3.81 8.34 -9.60
C ARG A 74 3.39 9.35 -10.66
N ILE A 75 4.21 9.47 -11.72
CA ILE A 75 3.90 10.30 -12.89
C ILE A 75 2.51 9.92 -13.42
N GLY A 76 1.65 10.91 -13.62
CA GLY A 76 0.26 10.74 -14.05
C GLY A 76 -0.77 10.80 -12.91
N GLN A 77 -0.35 10.77 -11.64
CA GLN A 77 -1.22 11.09 -10.52
C GLN A 77 -1.43 12.60 -10.41
N THR A 78 -2.68 13.04 -10.30
CA THR A 78 -3.05 14.45 -10.15
C THR A 78 -3.63 14.77 -8.78
N ARG A 79 -4.02 13.76 -8.00
CA ARG A 79 -4.58 13.92 -6.66
C ARG A 79 -3.49 13.79 -5.59
N PRO A 80 -3.60 14.49 -4.45
CA PRO A 80 -2.74 14.26 -3.30
C PRO A 80 -2.81 12.80 -2.85
N VAL A 81 -1.65 12.16 -2.68
CA VAL A 81 -1.57 10.78 -2.20
C VAL A 81 -1.38 10.79 -0.69
N GLN A 82 -2.27 10.11 0.02
CA GLN A 82 -2.21 9.96 1.47
C GLN A 82 -1.89 8.51 1.82
N CYS A 83 -0.95 8.32 2.73
CA CYS A 83 -0.61 7.02 3.28
C CYS A 83 -0.91 7.01 4.78
N THR A 84 -1.74 6.07 5.22
CA THR A 84 -2.05 5.85 6.64
C THR A 84 -1.49 4.51 7.06
N VAL A 85 -0.65 4.52 8.09
CA VAL A 85 -0.08 3.31 8.70
C VAL A 85 -0.84 3.03 9.99
N TYR A 86 -1.54 1.90 10.02
CA TYR A 86 -2.19 1.39 11.21
C TYR A 86 -1.22 0.54 12.02
N TYR A 87 -1.45 0.50 13.34
CA TYR A 87 -0.76 -0.38 14.27
C TYR A 87 -1.69 -0.72 15.42
N ALA A 88 -1.50 -1.89 16.02
CA ALA A 88 -2.23 -2.30 17.22
C ALA A 88 -1.43 -1.99 18.50
N PRO A 89 -1.92 -1.10 19.39
CA PRO A 89 -1.25 -0.82 20.68
C PRO A 89 -1.16 -2.06 21.58
N GLY A 90 -0.10 -2.16 22.38
CA GLY A 90 0.14 -3.30 23.27
C GLY A 90 0.55 -4.59 22.56
N THR A 91 0.85 -4.54 21.25
CA THR A 91 1.21 -5.72 20.44
C THR A 91 2.63 -5.63 19.88
N ALA A 92 2.98 -6.57 18.99
CA ALA A 92 4.25 -6.54 18.26
C ALA A 92 4.41 -5.25 17.44
N ASP A 93 3.33 -4.66 16.92
CA ASP A 93 3.40 -3.45 16.09
C ASP A 93 3.97 -2.25 16.89
N GLU A 94 3.53 -2.10 18.15
CA GLU A 94 4.05 -1.05 19.03
C GLU A 94 5.55 -1.24 19.31
N ARG A 95 5.99 -2.50 19.46
CA ARG A 95 7.42 -2.81 19.62
C ARG A 95 8.25 -2.47 18.38
N ILE A 96 7.67 -2.64 17.18
CA ILE A 96 8.31 -2.24 15.92
C ILE A 96 8.48 -0.72 15.88
N LEU A 97 7.44 0.04 16.24
CA LEU A 97 7.50 1.50 16.28
C LEU A 97 8.49 2.02 17.33
N ALA A 98 8.51 1.41 18.53
CA ALA A 98 9.49 1.72 19.57
C ALA A 98 10.93 1.43 19.11
N TYR A 99 11.14 0.29 18.44
CA TYR A 99 12.43 -0.04 17.83
C TYR A 99 12.86 1.02 16.81
N ARG A 100 11.95 1.42 15.91
CA ARG A 100 12.21 2.49 14.94
C ARG A 100 12.59 3.80 15.60
N ALA A 101 11.85 4.22 16.62
CA ALA A 101 12.12 5.45 17.37
C ALA A 101 13.51 5.43 18.01
N ALA A 102 13.89 4.33 18.66
CA ALA A 102 15.19 4.17 19.28
C ALA A 102 16.37 4.21 18.28
N HIS A 103 16.12 3.90 17.00
CA HIS A 103 17.13 3.89 15.94
C HIS A 103 17.02 5.08 14.98
N GLY A 104 16.20 6.09 15.28
CA GLY A 104 16.01 7.26 14.41
C GLY A 104 15.36 6.90 13.06
N ARG A 105 14.55 5.84 13.01
CA ARG A 105 13.88 5.30 11.82
C ARG A 105 12.37 5.51 11.86
N LEU A 106 11.88 6.57 12.48
CA LEU A 106 10.48 6.94 12.30
C LEU A 106 10.30 7.55 10.90
N PRO A 107 9.17 7.32 10.22
CA PRO A 107 8.86 8.05 9.02
C PRO A 107 8.82 9.55 9.33
N ALA A 108 9.25 10.39 8.38
CA ALA A 108 9.04 11.83 8.49
C ALA A 108 7.53 12.08 8.67
N ALA A 109 7.15 12.89 9.66
CA ALA A 109 5.75 13.26 9.86
C ALA A 109 5.22 13.82 8.54
N THR A 110 4.29 13.09 7.91
CA THR A 110 3.70 13.49 6.64
C THR A 110 2.38 14.14 6.98
N SER A 111 2.29 15.46 6.75
CA SER A 111 1.11 16.29 6.98
C SER A 111 -0.08 15.90 6.10
#